data_AF-A0A2M7NQE2-F1
#
_entry.id   AF-A0A2M7NQE2-F1
#
_cell.length_a   1.000
_cell.length_b   1.000
_cell.length_c   1.000
_cell.angle_alpha   90.00
_cell.angle_beta   90.00
_cell.angle_gamma   90.00
#
_symmetry.space_group_name_H-M   'P 1'
#
loop_
_entity.id
_entity.type
_entity.pdbx_description
1 polymer ?
#
loop_
_entity_poly.entity_id
_entity_poly.type
_entity_poly.pdbx_seq_one_letter_code
_entity_poly.pdbx_strand_id
1 'polypeptide(L)'
;MACHITGVYDVNRSTTLEHDNFKLVQEWAESVANLKINGIIFHNNFSNETCKKYENEYISFIKIDYNPAFNPNVYRYFVYKEFLDVYANRLKNIFVTDISDVTLVKNPFIDPLFLENPTAIFCGDEPKILNNDWMNEHNSHLRKKIEDFADYEENFKEATLLNCGIIGGEIAVFNDFIQKLYAIHKNFNIENKTAFTGDMGAFNYLARTQFNNQLIHGKPVNTVFKKYENERLDCWFKHK
;
A
#
# COMPACT_ATOMS: atom_id res chain seq x y z
N MET A 1 -2.27 4.96 7.21
CA MET A 1 -3.25 3.88 7.46
C MET A 1 -2.68 2.57 6.95
N ALA A 2 -3.12 1.44 7.48
CA ALA A 2 -2.69 0.13 6.98
C ALA A 2 -3.73 -0.95 7.27
N CYS A 3 -3.72 -2.04 6.51
CA CYS A 3 -4.65 -3.16 6.68
C CYS A 3 -3.93 -4.38 7.28
N HIS A 4 -4.54 -4.99 8.29
CA HIS A 4 -4.13 -6.26 8.88
C HIS A 4 -5.27 -7.27 8.76
N ILE A 5 -5.25 -8.03 7.67
CA ILE A 5 -6.24 -9.07 7.39
C ILE A 5 -5.60 -10.43 7.68
N THR A 6 -6.14 -11.17 8.64
CA THR A 6 -5.61 -12.49 9.06
C THR A 6 -6.66 -13.60 8.97
N GLY A 7 -6.31 -14.84 9.33
CA GLY A 7 -7.21 -15.99 9.25
C GLY A 7 -7.50 -16.47 7.82
N VAL A 8 -6.72 -15.97 6.86
CA VAL A 8 -6.78 -16.29 5.44
C VAL A 8 -5.37 -16.61 4.97
N TYR A 9 -5.25 -17.50 3.97
CA TYR A 9 -3.96 -17.85 3.43
C TYR A 9 -3.34 -16.66 2.70
N ASP A 10 -2.22 -16.16 3.21
CA ASP A 10 -1.42 -15.12 2.60
C ASP A 10 -0.43 -15.77 1.63
N VAL A 11 -0.70 -15.59 0.33
CA VAL A 11 0.13 -16.10 -0.77
C VAL A 11 1.56 -15.54 -0.70
N ASN A 12 1.72 -14.27 -0.34
CA ASN A 12 3.02 -13.59 -0.33
C ASN A 12 3.88 -14.07 0.84
N ARG A 13 3.26 -14.50 1.94
CA ARG A 13 3.95 -15.09 3.11
C ARG A 13 3.93 -16.63 3.11
N SER A 14 3.20 -17.23 2.19
CA SER A 14 2.95 -18.67 2.12
C SER A 14 2.47 -19.28 3.45
N THR A 15 1.66 -18.53 4.22
CA THR A 15 1.17 -18.93 5.55
C THR A 15 -0.18 -18.29 5.86
N THR A 16 -0.88 -18.82 6.87
CA THR A 16 -2.06 -18.15 7.45
C THR A 16 -1.61 -17.40 8.69
N LEU A 17 -1.81 -16.08 8.70
CA LEU A 17 -1.49 -15.26 9.86
C LEU A 17 -2.42 -15.59 11.03
N GLU A 18 -1.85 -15.67 12.23
CA GLU A 18 -2.57 -15.95 13.46
C GLU A 18 -3.67 -14.91 13.72
N HIS A 19 -4.76 -15.38 14.35
CA HIS A 19 -5.78 -14.48 14.86
C HIS A 19 -5.24 -13.70 16.06
N ASP A 20 -5.69 -12.45 16.19
CA ASP A 20 -5.48 -11.61 17.37
C ASP A 20 -4.01 -11.38 17.81
N ASN A 21 -3.05 -11.41 16.88
CA ASN A 21 -1.63 -11.24 17.17
C ASN A 21 -1.11 -9.83 16.81
N PHE A 22 -1.08 -8.93 17.80
CA PHE A 22 -0.62 -7.54 17.61
C PHE A 22 0.88 -7.41 17.27
N LYS A 23 1.71 -8.43 17.57
CA LYS A 23 3.16 -8.36 17.36
C LYS A 23 3.53 -8.07 15.90
N LEU A 24 2.71 -8.53 14.96
CA LEU A 24 2.92 -8.33 13.52
C LEU A 24 2.73 -6.87 13.06
N VAL A 25 2.05 -6.05 13.85
CA VAL A 25 1.76 -4.64 13.51
C VAL A 25 2.40 -3.67 14.51
N GLN A 26 3.08 -4.20 15.53
CA GLN A 26 3.61 -3.43 16.65
C GLN A 26 4.62 -2.38 16.20
N GLU A 27 5.62 -2.78 15.41
CA GLU A 27 6.66 -1.84 14.95
C GLU A 27 6.07 -0.70 14.11
N TRP A 28 5.08 -1.01 13.26
CA TRP A 28 4.36 -0.01 12.50
C TRP A 28 3.63 0.97 13.42
N ALA A 29 2.84 0.46 14.38
CA ALA A 29 2.04 1.27 15.29
C ALA A 29 2.91 2.16 16.18
N GLU A 30 4.00 1.62 16.73
CA GLU A 30 4.95 2.35 17.55
C GLU A 30 5.66 3.44 16.73
N SER A 31 6.11 3.13 15.51
CA SER A 31 6.79 4.10 14.65
C SER A 31 5.91 5.30 14.30
N VAL A 32 4.61 5.06 14.05
CA VAL A 32 3.62 6.09 13.76
C VAL A 32 3.33 6.95 14.99
N ALA A 33 3.10 6.31 16.15
CA ALA A 33 2.81 6.99 17.40
C ALA A 33 4.00 7.84 17.90
N ASN A 34 5.22 7.34 17.75
CA ASN A 34 6.45 8.07 18.13
C ASN A 34 6.63 9.38 17.35
N LEU A 35 6.12 9.44 16.12
CA LEU A 35 6.11 10.65 15.30
C LEU A 35 4.85 11.53 15.51
N LYS A 36 3.94 11.12 16.39
CA LYS A 36 2.67 11.81 16.70
C LYS A 36 1.80 12.02 15.46
N ILE A 37 1.78 11.03 14.58
CA ILE A 37 0.96 11.01 13.38
C ILE A 37 -0.23 10.10 13.64
N ASN A 38 -1.42 10.48 13.14
CA ASN A 38 -2.60 9.63 13.27
C ASN A 38 -2.50 8.38 12.38
N GLY A 39 -2.39 7.22 13.02
CA GLY A 39 -2.45 5.88 12.45
C GLY A 39 -3.83 5.25 12.60
N ILE A 40 -4.27 4.59 11.53
CA ILE A 40 -5.48 3.78 11.51
C ILE A 40 -5.10 2.38 11.04
N ILE A 41 -5.45 1.39 11.86
CA ILE A 41 -5.29 -0.04 11.57
C ILE A 41 -6.66 -0.62 11.24
N PHE A 42 -6.86 -0.98 9.96
CA PHE A 42 -8.03 -1.75 9.56
C PHE A 42 -7.79 -3.23 9.83
N HIS A 43 -8.69 -3.91 10.53
CA HIS A 43 -8.51 -5.32 10.90
C HIS A 43 -9.80 -6.14 10.81
N ASN A 44 -9.68 -7.44 10.57
CA ASN A 44 -10.83 -8.35 10.68
C ASN A 44 -10.88 -9.13 12.01
N ASN A 45 -9.72 -9.38 12.64
CA ASN A 45 -9.60 -10.40 13.68
C ASN A 45 -8.98 -9.98 15.03
N PHE A 46 -8.60 -8.72 15.24
CA PHE A 46 -8.28 -8.28 16.61
C PHE A 46 -9.52 -8.31 17.49
N SER A 47 -9.33 -8.79 18.73
CA SER A 47 -10.34 -8.76 19.79
C SER A 47 -10.53 -7.34 20.32
N ASN A 48 -11.66 -7.10 21.00
CA ASN A 48 -11.91 -5.81 21.65
C ASN A 48 -10.88 -5.55 22.74
N GLU A 49 -10.41 -6.59 23.42
CA GLU A 49 -9.36 -6.55 24.43
C GLU A 49 -8.03 -6.09 23.82
N THR A 50 -7.63 -6.66 22.68
CA THR A 50 -6.42 -6.26 21.95
C THR A 50 -6.52 -4.81 21.47
N CYS A 51 -7.64 -4.41 20.86
CA CYS A 51 -7.83 -3.03 20.41
C CYS A 51 -7.73 -2.04 21.59
N LYS A 52 -8.45 -2.30 22.70
CA LYS A 52 -8.40 -1.45 23.91
C LYS A 52 -7.02 -1.37 24.54
N LYS A 53 -6.23 -2.44 24.44
CA LYS A 53 -4.88 -2.49 25.01
C LYS A 53 -3.90 -1.60 24.24
N TYR A 54 -4.02 -1.53 22.92
CA TYR A 54 -3.04 -0.87 22.05
C TYR A 54 -3.53 0.43 21.42
N GLU A 55 -4.83 0.76 21.53
CA GLU A 55 -5.35 2.06 21.13
C GLU A 55 -4.75 3.17 22.00
N ASN A 56 -4.49 4.31 21.38
CA ASN A 56 -3.94 5.48 22.07
C ASN A 56 -4.26 6.75 21.27
N GLU A 57 -3.71 7.90 21.68
CA GLU A 57 -3.93 9.20 21.02
C GLU A 57 -3.66 9.17 19.51
N TYR A 58 -2.68 8.38 19.06
CA TYR A 58 -2.22 8.34 17.69
C TYR A 58 -2.61 7.06 16.95
N ILE A 59 -3.03 5.99 17.63
CA ILE A 59 -3.37 4.71 16.99
C ILE A 59 -4.82 4.36 17.28
N SER A 60 -5.59 4.19 16.20
CA SER A 60 -6.97 3.74 16.25
C SER A 60 -7.17 2.48 15.41
N PHE A 61 -8.20 1.71 15.75
CA PHE A 61 -8.57 0.47 15.09
C PHE A 61 -9.94 0.59 14.45
N ILE A 62 -10.07 0.10 13.22
CA ILE A 62 -11.36 0.00 12.53
C ILE A 62 -11.55 -1.46 12.12
N LYS A 63 -12.60 -2.10 12.67
CA LYS A 63 -12.97 -3.44 12.26
C LYS A 63 -13.59 -3.41 10.86
N ILE A 64 -13.20 -4.35 10.02
CA ILE A 64 -13.71 -4.53 8.65
C ILE A 64 -14.24 -5.96 8.46
N ASP A 65 -15.21 -6.10 7.56
CA ASP A 65 -15.74 -7.39 7.13
C ASP A 65 -15.06 -7.82 5.83
N TYR A 66 -14.01 -8.64 5.96
CA TYR A 66 -13.24 -9.09 4.80
C TYR A 66 -14.08 -9.90 3.81
N ASN A 67 -14.07 -9.50 2.54
CA ASN A 67 -14.70 -10.23 1.45
C ASN A 67 -13.71 -11.22 0.81
N PRO A 68 -13.88 -12.55 1.00
CA PRO A 68 -12.96 -13.55 0.47
C PRO A 68 -13.01 -13.72 -1.06
N ALA A 69 -13.90 -13.00 -1.76
CA ALA A 69 -13.89 -12.94 -3.23
C ALA A 69 -12.63 -12.26 -3.78
N PHE A 70 -11.88 -11.54 -2.96
CA PHE A 70 -10.65 -10.87 -3.34
C PHE A 70 -9.50 -11.30 -2.43
N ASN A 71 -8.29 -11.42 -2.98
CA ASN A 71 -7.09 -11.59 -2.17
C ASN A 71 -6.90 -10.41 -1.19
N PRO A 72 -6.36 -10.59 0.02
CA PRO A 72 -6.19 -9.50 0.99
C PRO A 72 -5.40 -8.28 0.48
N ASN A 73 -4.35 -8.52 -0.31
CA ASN A 73 -3.52 -7.46 -0.90
C ASN A 73 -4.27 -6.63 -1.95
N VAL A 74 -5.33 -7.19 -2.52
CA VAL A 74 -6.27 -6.48 -3.41
C VAL A 74 -7.40 -5.84 -2.60
N TYR A 75 -7.97 -6.57 -1.62
CA TYR A 75 -9.13 -6.11 -0.86
C TYR A 75 -8.85 -4.85 -0.04
N ARG A 76 -7.60 -4.61 0.38
CA ARG A 76 -7.21 -3.36 1.06
C ARG A 76 -7.63 -2.09 0.30
N TYR A 77 -7.63 -2.11 -1.04
CA TYR A 77 -8.06 -0.94 -1.82
C TYR A 77 -9.56 -0.69 -1.78
N PHE A 78 -10.38 -1.72 -1.49
CA PHE A 78 -11.80 -1.57 -1.19
C PHE A 78 -11.98 -0.83 0.12
N VAL A 79 -11.24 -1.26 1.15
CA VAL A 79 -11.24 -0.62 2.47
C VAL A 79 -10.81 0.84 2.38
N TYR A 80 -9.72 1.13 1.65
CA TYR A 80 -9.24 2.50 1.48
C TYR A 80 -10.26 3.37 0.73
N LYS A 81 -10.87 2.84 -0.34
CA LYS A 81 -11.90 3.55 -1.10
C LYS A 81 -13.11 3.88 -0.23
N GLU A 82 -13.64 2.90 0.51
CA GLU A 82 -14.79 3.09 1.40
C GLU A 82 -14.51 4.10 2.50
N PHE A 83 -13.30 4.08 3.06
CA PHE A 83 -12.87 5.09 4.03
C PHE A 83 -12.82 6.49 3.40
N LEU A 84 -12.23 6.63 2.21
CA LEU A 84 -12.09 7.92 1.54
C LEU A 84 -13.45 8.51 1.12
N ASP A 85 -14.41 7.69 0.68
CA ASP A 85 -15.76 8.17 0.35
C ASP A 85 -16.43 8.93 1.51
N VAL A 86 -16.12 8.52 2.74
CA VAL A 86 -16.72 9.10 3.95
C VAL A 86 -15.87 10.25 4.51
N TYR A 87 -14.55 10.12 4.46
CA TYR A 87 -13.63 10.99 5.22
C TYR A 87 -12.75 11.91 4.37
N ALA A 88 -12.71 11.79 3.03
CA ALA A 88 -11.79 12.58 2.20
C ALA A 88 -11.95 14.11 2.41
N ASN A 89 -13.16 14.60 2.64
CA ASN A 89 -13.40 16.04 2.90
C ASN A 89 -12.88 16.55 4.25
N ARG A 90 -12.40 15.67 5.13
CA ARG A 90 -11.84 15.99 6.46
C ARG A 90 -10.33 15.75 6.55
N LEU A 91 -9.72 15.28 5.47
CA LEU A 91 -8.31 14.92 5.43
C LEU A 91 -7.57 15.90 4.52
N LYS A 92 -6.35 16.26 4.89
CA LYS A 92 -5.46 17.04 4.02
C LYS A 92 -4.54 16.12 3.23
N ASN A 93 -3.87 15.23 3.96
CA ASN A 93 -2.81 14.37 3.46
C ASN A 93 -3.01 12.95 3.97
N ILE A 94 -2.53 11.97 3.23
CA ILE A 94 -2.65 10.57 3.63
C ILE A 94 -1.53 9.71 3.06
N PHE A 95 -1.15 8.68 3.81
CA PHE A 95 -0.38 7.55 3.33
C PHE A 95 -1.09 6.24 3.70
N VAL A 96 -1.05 5.27 2.80
CA VAL A 96 -1.33 3.86 3.06
C VAL A 96 -0.05 3.07 2.95
N THR A 97 0.17 2.12 3.86
CA THR A 97 1.37 1.29 3.84
C THR A 97 1.06 -0.17 4.13
N ASP A 98 2.00 -1.06 3.80
CA ASP A 98 2.06 -2.41 4.33
C ASP A 98 2.28 -2.34 5.85
N ILE A 99 1.47 -3.08 6.61
CA ILE A 99 1.45 -2.93 8.07
C ILE A 99 2.58 -3.67 8.79
N SER A 100 3.17 -4.66 8.13
CA SER A 100 4.07 -5.63 8.77
C SER A 100 5.53 -5.48 8.34
N ASP A 101 5.79 -4.75 7.25
CA ASP A 101 7.10 -4.66 6.63
C ASP A 101 7.55 -3.20 6.37
N VAL A 102 6.79 -2.22 6.89
CA VAL A 102 7.08 -0.78 6.79
C VAL A 102 7.06 -0.14 8.16
N THR A 103 8.04 0.71 8.45
CA THR A 103 8.04 1.59 9.63
C THR A 103 8.32 3.02 9.21
N LEU A 104 7.77 3.99 9.95
CA LEU A 104 8.04 5.41 9.72
C LEU A 104 9.25 5.87 10.53
N VAL A 105 10.07 6.71 9.91
CA VAL A 105 11.29 7.24 10.54
C VAL A 105 11.27 8.77 10.56
N LYS A 106 10.59 9.38 9.59
CA LYS A 106 10.41 10.83 9.50
C LYS A 106 8.98 11.12 9.11
N ASN A 107 8.43 12.23 9.62
CA ASN A 107 7.08 12.65 9.26
C ASN A 107 7.09 13.25 7.84
N PRO A 108 6.47 12.58 6.84
CA PRO A 108 6.47 13.07 5.46
C PRO A 108 5.66 14.36 5.32
N PHE A 109 4.62 14.57 6.14
CA PHE A 109 3.67 15.68 5.98
C PHE A 109 4.23 17.06 6.32
N ILE A 110 5.43 17.11 6.90
CA ILE A 110 6.15 18.35 7.21
C ILE A 110 7.46 18.46 6.44
N ASP A 111 7.77 17.49 5.57
CA ASP A 111 8.98 17.49 4.76
C ASP A 111 8.81 18.44 3.56
N PRO A 112 9.81 19.29 3.24
CA PRO A 112 9.72 20.21 2.10
C PRO A 112 9.36 19.52 0.79
N LEU A 113 9.92 18.33 0.51
CA LEU A 113 9.62 17.61 -0.73
C LEU A 113 8.12 17.26 -0.84
N PHE A 114 7.47 16.92 0.28
CA PHE A 114 6.03 16.67 0.29
C PHE A 114 5.24 17.96 0.06
N LEU A 115 5.57 19.02 0.81
CA LEU A 115 4.85 20.30 0.77
C LEU A 115 4.95 21.02 -0.57
N GLU A 116 6.08 20.87 -1.26
CA GLU A 116 6.34 21.51 -2.57
C GLU A 116 5.70 20.76 -3.74
N ASN A 117 5.19 19.53 -3.53
CA ASN A 117 4.64 18.68 -4.58
C ASN A 117 3.20 18.22 -4.25
N PRO A 118 2.22 19.14 -4.17
CA PRO A 118 0.85 18.84 -3.73
C PRO A 118 0.07 17.94 -4.69
N THR A 119 0.51 17.85 -5.95
CA THR A 119 -0.10 17.01 -6.99
C THR A 119 0.63 15.69 -7.19
N ALA A 120 1.66 15.40 -6.39
CA ALA A 120 2.41 14.16 -6.52
C ALA A 120 1.76 13.00 -5.78
N ILE A 121 1.93 11.81 -6.35
CA ILE A 121 1.76 10.52 -5.69
C ILE A 121 3.16 10.05 -5.27
N PHE A 122 3.36 9.95 -3.96
CA PHE A 122 4.56 9.39 -3.36
C PHE A 122 4.38 7.89 -3.19
N CYS A 123 5.33 7.09 -3.66
CA CYS A 123 5.25 5.64 -3.51
C CYS A 123 6.60 4.97 -3.27
N GLY A 124 6.55 3.71 -2.85
CA GLY A 124 7.73 2.87 -2.71
C GLY A 124 8.30 2.45 -4.05
N ASP A 125 9.54 1.96 -4.04
CA ASP A 125 10.18 1.31 -5.18
C ASP A 125 11.04 0.11 -4.79
N GLU A 126 11.44 -0.66 -5.79
CA GLU A 126 12.38 -1.77 -5.65
C GLU A 126 13.63 -1.55 -6.51
N PRO A 127 14.80 -2.09 -6.13
CA PRO A 127 16.03 -2.03 -6.94
C PRO A 127 15.99 -2.98 -8.16
N LYS A 128 14.81 -3.16 -8.74
CA LYS A 128 14.51 -3.98 -9.92
C LYS A 128 13.83 -3.11 -10.96
N ILE A 129 13.93 -3.53 -12.22
CA ILE A 129 13.12 -2.99 -13.30
C ILE A 129 11.77 -3.72 -13.37
N LEU A 130 10.80 -3.09 -14.04
CA LEU A 130 9.45 -3.62 -14.20
C LEU A 130 9.44 -4.98 -14.91
N ASN A 131 10.22 -5.13 -15.97
CA ASN A 131 10.35 -6.39 -16.70
C ASN A 131 11.28 -7.35 -15.94
N ASN A 132 10.66 -8.15 -15.09
CA ASN A 132 11.32 -9.23 -14.38
C ASN A 132 10.37 -10.43 -14.26
N ASP A 133 10.93 -11.62 -14.07
CA ASP A 133 10.17 -12.88 -14.06
C ASP A 133 9.00 -12.88 -13.07
N TRP A 134 9.22 -12.30 -11.89
CA TRP A 134 8.20 -12.23 -10.85
C TRP A 134 7.01 -11.37 -11.29
N MET A 135 7.26 -10.18 -11.86
CA MET A 135 6.19 -9.34 -12.44
C MET A 135 5.51 -10.01 -13.63
N ASN A 136 6.26 -10.70 -14.49
CA ASN A 136 5.72 -11.40 -15.66
C ASN A 136 4.68 -12.46 -15.26
N GLU A 137 4.95 -13.19 -14.18
CA GLU A 137 4.03 -14.14 -13.56
C GLU A 137 2.81 -13.46 -12.92
N HIS A 138 3.03 -12.41 -12.11
CA HIS A 138 1.96 -11.70 -11.40
C HIS A 138 1.00 -10.95 -12.35
N ASN A 139 1.50 -10.51 -13.49
CA ASN A 139 0.72 -9.81 -14.50
C ASN A 139 -0.06 -10.73 -15.44
N SER A 140 0.15 -12.05 -15.38
CA SER A 140 -0.44 -13.02 -16.33
C SER A 140 -1.96 -12.96 -16.43
N HIS A 141 -2.65 -12.61 -15.33
CA HIS A 141 -4.10 -12.41 -15.32
C HIS A 141 -4.51 -11.08 -15.95
N LEU A 142 -3.92 -9.97 -15.49
CA LEU A 142 -4.26 -8.62 -15.95
C LEU A 142 -3.94 -8.42 -17.43
N ARG A 143 -2.81 -8.96 -17.89
CA ARG A 143 -2.40 -8.97 -19.31
C ARG A 143 -3.46 -9.58 -20.25
N LYS A 144 -4.27 -10.52 -19.75
CA LYS A 144 -5.36 -11.15 -20.53
C LYS A 144 -6.69 -10.39 -20.48
N LYS A 145 -6.82 -9.44 -19.55
CA LYS A 145 -8.10 -8.82 -19.19
C LYS A 145 -8.16 -7.33 -19.50
N ILE A 146 -7.01 -6.66 -19.60
CA ILE A 146 -6.88 -5.25 -19.90
C ILE A 146 -6.20 -5.13 -21.27
N GLU A 147 -6.89 -4.48 -22.20
CA GLU A 147 -6.55 -4.47 -23.65
C GLU A 147 -5.13 -3.96 -23.94
N ASP A 148 -4.75 -2.85 -23.30
CA ASP A 148 -3.48 -2.14 -23.48
C ASP A 148 -2.42 -2.51 -22.44
N PHE A 149 -2.64 -3.56 -21.64
CA PHE A 149 -1.71 -3.95 -20.58
C PHE A 149 -0.37 -4.41 -21.14
N ALA A 150 -0.36 -5.16 -22.24
CA ALA A 150 0.88 -5.59 -22.88
C ALA A 150 1.70 -4.41 -23.42
N ASP A 151 1.02 -3.38 -23.97
CA ASP A 151 1.67 -2.15 -24.43
C ASP A 151 2.30 -1.38 -23.27
N TYR A 152 1.59 -1.30 -22.13
CA TYR A 152 2.16 -0.76 -20.90
C TYR A 152 3.43 -1.51 -20.48
N GLU A 153 3.41 -2.84 -20.44
CA GLU A 153 4.57 -3.62 -20.01
C GLU A 153 5.77 -3.38 -20.92
N GLU A 154 5.56 -3.32 -22.24
CA GLU A 154 6.63 -3.04 -23.20
C GLU A 154 7.16 -1.61 -23.07
N ASN A 155 6.27 -0.61 -22.98
CA ASN A 155 6.65 0.81 -22.89
C ASN A 155 7.44 1.14 -21.62
N PHE A 156 7.18 0.43 -20.51
CA PHE A 156 7.78 0.68 -19.21
C PHE A 156 8.71 -0.44 -18.73
N LYS A 157 9.11 -1.37 -19.60
CA LYS A 157 9.89 -2.56 -19.22
C LYS A 157 11.18 -2.26 -18.44
N GLU A 158 11.89 -1.20 -18.83
CA GLU A 158 13.14 -0.76 -18.19
C GLU A 158 12.92 0.22 -17.03
N ALA A 159 11.67 0.63 -16.77
CA ALA A 159 11.38 1.54 -15.67
C ALA A 159 11.60 0.85 -14.33
N THR A 160 11.97 1.60 -13.30
CA THR A 160 12.04 1.10 -11.92
C THR A 160 10.69 0.51 -11.52
N LEU A 161 10.72 -0.68 -10.92
CA LEU A 161 9.55 -1.32 -10.35
C LEU A 161 9.06 -0.50 -9.15
N LEU A 162 7.85 0.04 -9.25
CA LEU A 162 7.21 0.73 -8.14
C LEU A 162 6.61 -0.30 -7.19
N ASN A 163 6.65 0.00 -5.90
CA ASN A 163 6.09 -0.84 -4.85
C ASN A 163 4.89 -0.18 -4.18
N CYS A 164 3.76 -0.90 -4.19
CA CYS A 164 2.48 -0.43 -3.68
C CYS A 164 2.30 -0.58 -2.16
N GLY A 165 3.33 -1.08 -1.46
CA GLY A 165 3.39 -1.15 0.00
C GLY A 165 3.61 0.20 0.68
N ILE A 166 3.86 1.26 -0.08
CA ILE A 166 3.83 2.66 0.37
C ILE A 166 3.18 3.47 -0.74
N ILE A 167 2.08 4.17 -0.45
CA ILE A 167 1.43 5.11 -1.38
C ILE A 167 0.87 6.27 -0.57
N GLY A 168 1.09 7.51 -0.99
CA GLY A 168 0.50 8.67 -0.34
C GLY A 168 0.59 9.96 -1.15
N GLY A 169 0.02 11.02 -0.60
CA GLY A 169 -0.07 12.33 -1.24
C GLY A 169 -1.10 13.20 -0.56
N GLU A 170 -1.37 14.36 -1.15
CA GLU A 170 -2.53 15.16 -0.76
C GLU A 170 -3.83 14.46 -1.15
N ILE A 171 -4.89 14.70 -0.38
CA ILE A 171 -6.15 13.95 -0.49
C ILE A 171 -6.78 14.03 -1.88
N ALA A 172 -6.62 15.16 -2.57
CA ALA A 172 -7.25 15.40 -3.87
C ALA A 172 -6.72 14.44 -4.94
N VAL A 173 -5.40 14.36 -5.09
CA VAL A 173 -4.75 13.44 -6.05
C VAL A 173 -4.83 12.00 -5.57
N PHE A 174 -4.66 11.77 -4.27
CA PHE A 174 -4.70 10.42 -3.70
C PHE A 174 -6.09 9.78 -3.84
N ASN A 175 -7.17 10.53 -3.63
CA ASN A 175 -8.52 10.01 -3.79
C ASN A 175 -8.79 9.61 -5.25
N ASP A 176 -8.43 10.43 -6.24
CA ASP A 176 -8.57 10.05 -7.66
C ASP A 176 -7.78 8.76 -7.97
N PHE A 177 -6.55 8.67 -7.47
CA PHE A 177 -5.71 7.49 -7.62
C PHE A 177 -6.36 6.22 -7.03
N ILE A 178 -6.84 6.28 -5.78
CA ILE A 178 -7.47 5.12 -5.12
C ILE A 178 -8.79 4.73 -5.79
N GLN A 179 -9.61 5.68 -6.24
CA GLN A 179 -10.87 5.37 -6.95
C GLN A 179 -10.58 4.61 -8.26
N LYS A 180 -9.58 5.03 -9.02
CA LYS A 180 -9.15 4.36 -10.25
C LYS A 180 -8.52 2.99 -9.98
N LEU A 181 -7.66 2.87 -8.97
CA LEU A 181 -7.04 1.59 -8.62
C LEU A 181 -8.07 0.58 -8.12
N TYR A 182 -9.00 1.02 -7.28
CA TYR A 182 -10.17 0.26 -6.85
C TYR A 182 -10.97 -0.25 -8.05
N ALA A 183 -11.24 0.60 -9.05
CA ALA A 183 -12.00 0.21 -10.24
C ALA A 183 -11.31 -0.90 -11.03
N ILE A 184 -9.98 -0.84 -11.20
CA ILE A 184 -9.19 -1.91 -11.82
C ILE A 184 -9.36 -3.22 -11.03
N HIS A 185 -9.22 -3.18 -9.71
CA HIS A 185 -9.37 -4.36 -8.88
C HIS A 185 -10.78 -4.95 -8.93
N LYS A 186 -11.80 -4.11 -8.80
CA LYS A 186 -13.21 -4.53 -8.88
C LYS A 186 -13.53 -5.22 -10.20
N ASN A 187 -13.07 -4.65 -11.31
CA ASN A 187 -13.44 -5.13 -12.64
C ASN A 187 -12.63 -6.35 -13.09
N PHE A 188 -11.35 -6.41 -12.71
CA PHE A 188 -10.44 -7.40 -13.28
C PHE A 188 -9.98 -8.45 -12.27
N ASN A 189 -9.82 -8.13 -10.99
CA ASN A 189 -9.25 -9.09 -10.02
C ASN A 189 -10.27 -10.01 -9.35
N ILE A 190 -11.57 -9.77 -9.48
CA ILE A 190 -12.61 -10.65 -8.93
C ILE A 190 -12.56 -12.06 -9.53
N GLU A 191 -12.09 -12.18 -10.78
CA GLU A 191 -11.93 -13.46 -11.49
C GLU A 191 -10.49 -14.00 -11.45
N ASN A 192 -9.58 -13.36 -10.70
CA ASN A 192 -8.19 -13.79 -10.68
C ASN A 192 -8.06 -15.10 -9.89
N LYS A 193 -7.85 -16.20 -10.62
CA LYS A 193 -7.64 -17.55 -10.09
C LYS A 193 -6.18 -18.00 -10.16
N THR A 194 -5.26 -17.10 -10.50
CA THR A 194 -3.83 -17.42 -10.52
C THR A 194 -3.31 -17.60 -9.10
N ALA A 195 -2.11 -18.18 -8.97
CA ALA A 195 -1.42 -18.26 -7.70
C ALA A 195 -0.84 -16.90 -7.24
N PHE A 196 -1.10 -15.80 -7.96
CA PHE A 196 -0.44 -14.51 -7.79
C PHE A 196 -1.44 -13.40 -7.46
N THR A 197 -0.97 -12.40 -6.73
CA THR A 197 -1.78 -11.20 -6.43
C THR A 197 -1.69 -10.20 -7.57
N GLY A 198 -2.79 -9.49 -7.85
CA GLY A 198 -2.86 -8.50 -8.93
C GLY A 198 -2.60 -7.05 -8.49
N ASP A 199 -2.20 -6.82 -7.24
CA ASP A 199 -1.98 -5.47 -6.67
C ASP A 199 -0.78 -4.75 -7.27
N MET A 200 0.40 -5.39 -7.31
CA MET A 200 1.60 -4.79 -7.91
C MET A 200 1.42 -4.47 -9.41
N GLY A 201 0.79 -5.39 -10.14
CA GLY A 201 0.50 -5.23 -11.58
C GLY A 201 -0.48 -4.08 -11.86
N ALA A 202 -1.62 -4.06 -11.17
CA ALA A 202 -2.62 -3.01 -11.31
C ALA A 202 -2.08 -1.65 -10.89
N PHE A 203 -1.30 -1.60 -9.80
CA PHE A 203 -0.69 -0.38 -9.31
C PHE A 203 0.30 0.21 -10.32
N ASN A 204 1.27 -0.58 -10.79
CA ASN A 204 2.25 -0.08 -11.76
C ASN A 204 1.58 0.30 -13.08
N TYR A 205 0.60 -0.49 -13.56
CA TYR A 205 -0.18 -0.15 -14.74
C TYR A 205 -0.84 1.22 -14.61
N LEU A 206 -1.61 1.47 -13.55
CA LEU A 206 -2.27 2.75 -13.32
C LEU A 206 -1.27 3.90 -13.16
N ALA A 207 -0.25 3.70 -12.32
CA ALA A 207 0.75 4.71 -12.02
C ALA A 207 1.50 5.16 -13.28
N ARG A 208 1.91 4.21 -14.12
CA ARG A 208 2.69 4.49 -15.34
C ARG A 208 1.84 4.99 -16.51
N THR A 209 0.57 4.58 -16.61
CA THR A 209 -0.27 4.98 -17.75
C THR A 209 -1.00 6.31 -17.50
N GLN A 210 -1.35 6.62 -16.25
CA GLN A 210 -2.21 7.79 -15.94
C GLN A 210 -1.55 8.82 -15.03
N PHE A 211 -0.57 8.43 -14.21
CA PHE A 211 0.04 9.29 -13.19
C PHE A 211 1.55 9.46 -13.35
N ASN A 212 2.15 9.04 -14.46
CA ASN A 212 3.62 8.90 -14.57
C ASN A 212 4.39 10.19 -14.30
N ASN A 213 3.82 11.34 -14.67
CA ASN A 213 4.40 12.66 -14.46
C ASN A 213 4.16 13.23 -13.04
N GLN A 214 3.45 12.49 -12.19
CA GLN A 214 3.11 12.84 -10.82
C GLN A 214 3.79 11.90 -9.80
N LEU A 215 4.65 10.97 -10.23
CA LEU A 215 5.27 10.00 -9.35
C LEU A 215 6.55 10.52 -8.71
N ILE A 216 6.67 10.36 -7.39
CA ILE A 216 7.92 10.53 -6.64
C ILE A 216 8.15 9.26 -5.82
N HIS A 217 9.30 8.61 -5.99
CA HIS A 217 9.65 7.36 -5.32
C HIS A 217 11.15 7.27 -5.03
N GLY A 218 11.56 6.24 -4.28
CA GLY A 218 12.95 6.07 -3.86
C GLY A 218 13.33 7.10 -2.80
N LYS A 219 14.62 7.42 -2.66
CA LYS A 219 15.07 8.39 -1.65
C LYS A 219 14.50 9.80 -1.95
N PRO A 220 13.90 10.52 -0.97
CA PRO A 220 13.81 10.21 0.46
C PRO A 220 12.50 9.53 0.89
N VAL A 221 11.64 9.08 -0.01
CA VAL A 221 10.39 8.38 0.31
C VAL A 221 10.68 7.10 1.10
N ASN A 222 11.40 6.14 0.52
CA ASN A 222 11.70 4.86 1.16
C ASN A 222 13.21 4.54 1.18
N THR A 223 13.64 3.72 2.15
CA THR A 223 14.92 3.00 2.08
C THR A 223 14.92 2.00 0.94
N VAL A 224 16.11 1.50 0.57
CA VAL A 224 16.19 0.49 -0.49
C VAL A 224 15.47 -0.77 -0.02
N PHE A 225 14.50 -1.25 -0.81
CA PHE A 225 13.68 -2.40 -0.46
C PHE A 225 14.51 -3.67 -0.17
N LYS A 226 14.20 -4.35 0.93
CA LYS A 226 14.84 -5.61 1.39
C LYS A 226 16.34 -5.48 1.69
N LYS A 227 16.78 -4.28 2.06
CA LYS A 227 18.16 -4.05 2.51
C LYS A 227 18.28 -3.97 4.03
N TYR A 228 17.17 -3.96 4.78
CA TYR A 228 17.19 -3.95 6.25
C TYR A 228 18.05 -2.80 6.79
N GLU A 229 17.90 -1.61 6.17
CA GLU A 229 18.65 -0.40 6.48
C GLU A 229 18.16 0.25 7.80
N ASN A 230 18.22 -0.50 8.89
CA ASN A 230 17.60 -0.17 10.18
C ASN A 230 18.14 1.11 10.83
N GLU A 231 19.34 1.55 10.45
CA GLU A 231 19.99 2.76 10.99
C GLU A 231 19.71 4.02 10.16
N ARG A 232 19.07 3.91 8.99
CA ARG A 232 18.83 5.08 8.14
C ARG A 232 17.69 5.96 8.67
N LEU A 233 17.99 7.25 8.84
CA LEU A 233 17.05 8.27 9.32
C LEU A 233 16.76 9.36 8.26
N ASP A 234 17.32 9.22 7.06
CA ASP A 234 17.23 10.20 5.97
C ASP A 234 16.15 9.86 4.93
N CYS A 235 15.34 8.82 5.18
CA CYS A 235 14.12 8.52 4.43
C CYS A 235 12.88 8.61 5.33
N TRP A 236 11.69 8.75 4.74
CA TRP A 236 10.42 8.79 5.48
C TRP A 236 10.02 7.41 5.99
N PHE A 237 10.18 6.40 5.13
CA PHE A 237 9.80 5.02 5.42
C PHE A 237 11.01 4.08 5.33
N LYS A 238 11.14 3.17 6.30
CA LYS A 238 11.93 1.94 6.14
C LYS A 238 11.05 0.87 5.55
N HIS A 239 11.55 0.18 4.52
CA HIS A 239 10.78 -0.84 3.82
C HIS A 239 11.62 -2.09 3.60
N LYS A 240 11.40 -3.10 4.46
CA LYS A 240 12.24 -4.31 4.57
C LYS A 240 13.72 -4.00 4.74
#